data_AF-A0A379XMR0-F1
#
_entry.id   AF-A0A379XMR0-F1
#
_cell.length_a   1.000
_cell.length_b   1.000
_cell.length_c   1.000
_cell.angle_alpha   90.00
_cell.angle_beta   90.00
_cell.angle_gamma   90.00
#
_symmetry.space_group_name_H-M   'P 1'
#
loop_
_entity.id
_entity.type
_entity.pdbx_description
1 polymer ?
#
loop_
_entity_poly.entity_id
_entity_poly.type
_entity_poly.pdbx_seq_one_letter_code
_entity_poly.pdbx_strand_id
1 'polypeptide(L)'
;MAGYGLRRLLVDENGIAKEILSFRKRKSIQTDRVILIPGPKNEIKIVNRIYDLFIDNNVPEFIIAERLNEQNIPAENGTLWTRAKIHQILTNEKYIGNNIYNKTSSKLKSRLVKNPKHEWVRCDKAYKPIISKKKYNKAQEIIQLRSIHLTNEVLLEKLKQKLESNGNYQALSLMKMIQALHLLFIEPDLVVF
;
A
#
# COMPACT_ATOMS: atom_id res chain seq x y z
N MET A 1 -10.77 1.66 -6.83
CA MET A 1 -10.58 0.49 -7.73
C MET A 1 -10.88 -0.78 -6.95
N ALA A 2 -11.26 -1.87 -7.62
CA ALA A 2 -11.53 -3.15 -6.96
C ALA A 2 -10.25 -3.76 -6.36
N GLY A 3 -9.18 -3.84 -7.15
CA GLY A 3 -8.05 -4.72 -6.85
C GLY A 3 -8.01 -5.89 -7.83
N TYR A 4 -6.81 -6.34 -8.16
CA TYR A 4 -6.58 -7.52 -8.99
C TYR A 4 -7.18 -8.76 -8.32
N GLY A 5 -7.90 -9.61 -9.05
CA GLY A 5 -8.60 -10.76 -8.45
C GLY A 5 -9.86 -10.41 -7.67
N LEU A 6 -10.30 -9.14 -7.66
CA LEU A 6 -11.55 -8.69 -7.05
C LEU A 6 -12.45 -8.01 -8.10
N ARG A 7 -13.76 -7.97 -7.83
CA ARG A 7 -14.75 -7.26 -8.67
C ARG A 7 -15.63 -6.37 -7.81
N ARG A 8 -16.12 -5.28 -8.40
CA ARG A 8 -17.10 -4.37 -7.78
C ARG A 8 -18.49 -4.85 -8.18
N LEU A 9 -19.27 -5.32 -7.21
CA LEU A 9 -20.66 -5.69 -7.41
C LEU A 9 -21.55 -4.56 -6.90
N LEU A 10 -22.46 -4.09 -7.75
CA LEU A 10 -23.56 -3.22 -7.36
C LEU A 10 -24.65 -4.08 -6.73
N VAL A 11 -25.08 -3.72 -5.53
CA VAL A 11 -26.20 -4.33 -4.83
C VAL A 11 -27.24 -3.26 -4.51
N ASP A 12 -28.51 -3.64 -4.44
CA ASP A 12 -29.58 -2.73 -4.05
C ASP A 12 -29.68 -2.55 -2.53
N GLU A 13 -30.73 -1.86 -2.08
CA GLU A 13 -31.03 -1.63 -0.67
C GLU A 13 -31.34 -2.91 0.13
N ASN A 14 -31.84 -3.94 -0.55
CA ASN A 14 -32.15 -5.25 0.01
C ASN A 14 -30.95 -6.22 -0.05
N GLY A 15 -29.82 -5.78 -0.65
CA GLY A 15 -28.61 -6.57 -0.81
C GLY A 15 -28.62 -7.51 -2.01
N ILE A 16 -29.59 -7.37 -2.92
CA ILE A 16 -29.70 -8.19 -4.12
C ILE A 16 -28.67 -7.72 -5.16
N ALA A 17 -27.95 -8.67 -5.75
CA ALA A 17 -26.93 -8.44 -6.75
C ALA A 17 -27.54 -7.92 -8.07
N LYS A 18 -27.05 -6.77 -8.56
CA LYS A 18 -27.52 -6.14 -9.81
C LYS A 18 -26.52 -6.33 -10.95
N GLU A 19 -25.33 -5.73 -10.83
CA GLU A 19 -24.38 -5.63 -11.93
C GLU A 19 -22.94 -5.61 -11.42
N ILE A 20 -22.01 -6.23 -12.17
CA ILE A 20 -20.58 -6.03 -11.97
C ILE A 20 -20.17 -4.70 -12.61
N LEU A 21 -19.74 -3.73 -11.79
CA LEU A 21 -19.28 -2.44 -12.26
C LEU A 21 -17.89 -2.55 -12.88
N SER A 22 -17.81 -2.24 -14.18
CA SER A 22 -16.56 -2.08 -14.90
C SER A 22 -15.71 -0.93 -14.36
N PHE A 23 -14.45 -0.88 -14.79
CA PHE A 23 -13.54 0.18 -14.39
C PHE A 23 -14.13 1.57 -14.72
N ARG A 24 -13.97 2.53 -13.81
CA ARG A 24 -14.50 3.91 -13.89
C ARG A 24 -16.02 4.05 -13.85
N LYS A 25 -16.82 3.00 -14.09
CA LYS A 25 -18.28 3.04 -13.94
C LYS A 25 -18.65 3.35 -12.48
N ARG A 26 -19.48 4.39 -12.31
CA ARG A 26 -20.06 4.78 -11.02
C ARG A 26 -21.45 4.16 -10.88
N LYS A 27 -21.92 4.03 -9.64
CA LYS A 27 -23.31 3.69 -9.39
C LYS A 27 -24.20 4.84 -9.89
N SER A 28 -25.32 4.51 -10.52
CA SER A 28 -26.27 5.52 -11.01
C SER A 28 -27.30 5.93 -9.95
N ILE A 29 -27.56 5.06 -8.97
CA ILE A 29 -28.56 5.25 -7.93
C ILE A 29 -27.87 5.43 -6.57
N GLN A 30 -28.39 6.35 -5.75
CA GLN A 30 -27.79 6.68 -4.46
C GLN A 30 -27.99 5.58 -3.40
N THR A 31 -29.15 4.91 -3.39
CA THR A 31 -29.49 3.83 -2.46
C THR A 31 -28.68 2.56 -2.69
N ASP A 32 -28.33 2.27 -3.94
CA ASP A 32 -27.48 1.13 -4.29
C ASP A 32 -26.10 1.25 -3.64
N ARG A 33 -25.57 0.10 -3.20
CA ARG A 33 -24.26 -0.02 -2.55
C ARG A 33 -23.30 -0.78 -3.47
N VAL A 34 -22.00 -0.53 -3.31
CA VAL A 34 -20.96 -1.26 -4.05
C VAL A 34 -20.17 -2.09 -3.05
N ILE A 35 -20.18 -3.40 -3.24
CA ILE A 35 -19.39 -4.35 -2.46
C ILE A 35 -18.28 -4.96 -3.32
N LEU A 36 -17.27 -5.55 -2.68
CA LEU A 36 -16.25 -6.32 -3.37
C LEU A 36 -16.61 -7.79 -3.34
N ILE A 37 -16.35 -8.51 -4.43
CA ILE A 37 -16.50 -9.96 -4.52
C ILE A 37 -15.25 -10.58 -5.15
N PRO A 38 -14.99 -11.88 -4.93
CA PRO A 38 -13.96 -12.61 -5.66
C PRO A 38 -14.15 -12.49 -7.17
N GLY A 39 -13.05 -12.22 -7.88
CA GLY A 39 -13.01 -12.17 -9.34
C GLY A 39 -12.76 -13.52 -10.00
N PRO A 40 -12.29 -13.52 -11.25
CA PRO A 40 -11.92 -14.72 -11.99
C PRO A 40 -10.90 -15.59 -11.26
N LYS A 41 -11.08 -16.92 -11.35
CA LYS A 41 -10.23 -17.90 -10.65
C LYS A 41 -8.75 -17.78 -11.03
N ASN A 42 -8.43 -17.46 -12.28
CA ASN A 42 -7.06 -17.24 -12.76
C ASN A 42 -6.41 -16.05 -12.05
N GLU A 43 -7.12 -14.91 -11.91
CA GLU A 43 -6.59 -13.75 -11.20
C GLU A 43 -6.38 -14.07 -9.71
N ILE A 44 -7.34 -14.76 -9.07
CA ILE A 44 -7.22 -15.18 -7.67
C ILE A 44 -6.01 -16.10 -7.45
N LYS A 45 -5.74 -17.01 -8.40
CA LYS A 45 -4.54 -17.87 -8.37
C LYS A 45 -3.26 -17.05 -8.41
N ILE A 46 -3.20 -16.00 -9.24
CA ILE A 46 -2.04 -15.10 -9.29
C ILE A 46 -1.88 -14.32 -7.99
N VAL A 47 -2.96 -13.83 -7.37
CA VAL A 47 -2.87 -13.19 -6.04
C VAL A 47 -2.29 -14.17 -5.02
N ASN A 48 -2.77 -15.41 -4.98
CA ASN A 48 -2.21 -16.43 -4.09
C ASN A 48 -0.72 -16.71 -4.37
N ARG A 49 -0.34 -16.84 -5.65
CA ARG A 49 1.05 -17.02 -6.06
C ARG A 49 1.95 -15.86 -5.62
N ILE A 50 1.47 -14.61 -5.66
CA ILE A 50 2.21 -13.44 -5.15
C ILE A 50 2.48 -13.60 -3.65
N TYR A 51 1.47 -14.00 -2.86
CA TYR A 51 1.66 -14.27 -1.44
C TYR A 51 2.65 -15.40 -1.19
N ASP A 52 2.56 -16.49 -1.95
CA ASP A 52 3.42 -17.66 -1.78
C ASP A 52 4.88 -17.32 -2.12
N LEU A 53 5.13 -16.63 -3.25
CA LEU A 53 6.47 -16.14 -3.62
C LEU A 53 7.06 -15.19 -2.59
N PHE A 54 6.23 -14.34 -1.98
CA PHE A 54 6.68 -13.37 -0.99
C PHE A 54 6.98 -14.02 0.37
N ILE A 55 6.13 -14.94 0.82
CA ILE A 55 6.22 -15.56 2.15
C ILE A 55 7.20 -16.73 2.15
N ASP A 56 7.03 -17.68 1.23
CA ASP A 56 7.74 -18.96 1.27
C ASP A 56 9.10 -18.88 0.58
N ASN A 57 9.21 -18.06 -0.46
CA ASN A 57 10.46 -17.89 -1.22
C ASN A 57 11.20 -16.57 -0.91
N ASN A 58 10.65 -15.74 0.00
CA ASN A 58 11.21 -14.44 0.39
C ASN A 58 11.53 -13.50 -0.79
N VAL A 59 10.84 -13.66 -1.92
CA VAL A 59 11.15 -12.94 -3.16
C VAL A 59 10.78 -11.45 -3.01
N PRO A 60 11.67 -10.50 -3.33
CA PRO A 60 11.36 -9.08 -3.30
C PRO A 60 10.21 -8.69 -4.22
N GLU A 61 9.41 -7.70 -3.84
CA GLU A 61 8.21 -7.31 -4.60
C GLU A 61 8.52 -6.88 -6.05
N PHE A 62 9.70 -6.33 -6.31
CA PHE A 62 10.11 -5.91 -7.66
C PHE A 62 10.41 -7.11 -8.57
N ILE A 63 11.06 -8.17 -8.05
CA ILE A 63 11.32 -9.41 -8.79
C ILE A 63 10.01 -10.15 -9.07
N ILE A 64 9.06 -10.13 -8.12
CA ILE A 64 7.73 -10.70 -8.36
C ILE A 64 7.04 -9.98 -9.53
N ALA A 65 7.12 -8.65 -9.57
CA ALA A 65 6.53 -7.86 -10.66
C ALA A 65 7.18 -8.18 -12.02
N GLU A 66 8.51 -8.24 -12.07
CA GLU A 66 9.28 -8.58 -13.28
C GLU A 66 8.88 -9.97 -13.82
N ARG A 67 8.89 -11.00 -12.97
CA ARG A 67 8.49 -12.36 -13.36
C ARG A 67 7.06 -12.43 -13.92
N LEU A 68 6.12 -11.66 -13.36
CA LEU A 68 4.75 -11.64 -13.88
C LEU A 68 4.68 -10.93 -15.24
N ASN A 69 5.47 -9.87 -15.44
CA ASN A 69 5.56 -9.17 -16.71
C ASN A 69 6.22 -10.03 -17.80
N GLU A 70 7.31 -10.73 -17.49
CA GLU A 70 7.98 -11.68 -18.40
C GLU A 70 7.05 -12.80 -18.86
N GLN A 71 6.12 -13.20 -17.99
CA GLN A 71 5.08 -14.20 -18.29
C GLN A 71 3.89 -13.62 -19.05
N ASN A 72 3.94 -12.35 -19.45
CA ASN A 72 2.85 -11.62 -20.12
C ASN A 72 1.53 -11.67 -19.34
N ILE A 73 1.59 -11.70 -18.01
CA ILE A 73 0.40 -11.67 -17.14
C ILE A 73 0.07 -10.20 -16.87
N PRO A 74 -1.03 -9.65 -17.41
CA PRO A 74 -1.38 -8.27 -17.17
C PRO A 74 -1.81 -8.05 -15.72
N ALA A 75 -1.47 -6.89 -15.16
CA ALA A 75 -2.05 -6.41 -13.91
C ALA A 75 -3.45 -5.79 -14.16
N GLU A 76 -3.99 -5.09 -13.17
CA GLU A 76 -5.27 -4.39 -13.30
C GLU A 76 -5.31 -3.51 -14.55
N ASN A 77 -6.43 -3.56 -15.29
CA ASN A 77 -6.67 -2.77 -16.50
C ASN A 77 -5.65 -3.00 -17.64
N GLY A 78 -5.03 -4.19 -17.74
CA GLY A 78 -4.11 -4.49 -18.85
C GLY A 78 -2.73 -3.84 -18.72
N THR A 79 -2.41 -3.28 -17.56
CA THR A 79 -1.14 -2.58 -17.33
C THR A 79 -0.07 -3.52 -16.80
N LEU A 80 1.21 -3.12 -16.89
CA LEU A 80 2.32 -3.90 -16.32
C LEU A 80 2.29 -3.93 -14.78
N TRP A 81 2.80 -5.01 -14.20
CA TRP A 81 3.07 -5.12 -12.78
C TRP A 81 4.19 -4.17 -12.38
N THR A 82 4.04 -3.54 -11.22
CA THR A 82 5.07 -2.71 -10.60
C THR A 82 5.26 -3.13 -9.15
N ARG A 83 6.42 -2.82 -8.58
CA ARG A 83 6.70 -3.02 -7.14
C ARG A 83 5.57 -2.46 -6.27
N ALA A 84 5.05 -1.29 -6.60
CA ALA A 84 3.97 -0.65 -5.86
C ALA A 84 2.66 -1.45 -5.91
N LYS A 85 2.30 -2.04 -7.05
CA LYS A 85 1.09 -2.88 -7.18
C LYS A 85 1.20 -4.16 -6.37
N ILE A 86 2.36 -4.83 -6.43
CA ILE A 86 2.63 -6.02 -5.61
C ILE A 86 2.55 -5.66 -4.12
N HIS A 87 3.18 -4.56 -3.71
CA HIS A 87 3.12 -4.08 -2.33
C HIS A 87 1.68 -3.78 -1.89
N GLN A 88 0.85 -3.17 -2.74
CA GLN A 88 -0.57 -2.95 -2.46
C GLN A 88 -1.37 -4.26 -2.32
N ILE A 89 -1.01 -5.32 -3.05
CA ILE A 89 -1.62 -6.64 -2.88
C ILE A 89 -1.30 -7.23 -1.51
N LEU A 90 -0.04 -7.12 -1.09
CA LEU A 90 0.44 -7.70 0.16
C LEU A 90 -0.05 -6.94 1.40
N THR A 91 -0.38 -5.65 1.28
CA THR A 91 -0.71 -4.76 2.42
C THR A 91 -2.17 -4.36 2.53
N ASN A 92 -2.99 -4.56 1.50
CA ASN A 92 -4.37 -4.10 1.55
C ASN A 92 -5.29 -5.19 2.12
N GLU A 93 -5.96 -4.88 3.22
CA GLU A 93 -6.87 -5.82 3.90
C GLU A 93 -8.09 -6.24 3.09
N LYS A 94 -8.35 -5.60 1.95
CA LYS A 94 -9.41 -6.05 1.05
C LYS A 94 -9.24 -7.50 0.60
N TYR A 95 -8.01 -8.00 0.53
CA TYR A 95 -7.73 -9.38 0.12
C TYR A 95 -8.17 -10.41 1.16
N ILE A 96 -8.29 -10.00 2.43
CA ILE A 96 -8.84 -10.82 3.53
C ILE A 96 -10.31 -10.51 3.84
N GLY A 97 -11.00 -9.79 2.95
CA GLY A 97 -12.44 -9.53 3.07
C GLY A 97 -12.82 -8.37 3.98
N ASN A 98 -11.85 -7.56 4.43
CA ASN A 98 -12.15 -6.40 5.25
C ASN A 98 -12.36 -5.16 4.38
N ASN A 99 -13.27 -4.29 4.79
CA ASN A 99 -13.47 -2.99 4.18
C ASN A 99 -12.98 -1.90 5.13
N ILE A 100 -12.09 -1.03 4.64
CA ILE A 100 -11.65 0.15 5.40
C ILE A 100 -11.93 1.38 4.56
N TYR A 101 -12.82 2.24 5.06
CA TYR A 101 -13.23 3.47 4.39
C TYR A 101 -13.03 4.69 5.30
N ASN A 102 -13.41 5.85 4.79
CA ASN A 102 -13.19 7.14 5.46
C ASN A 102 -11.71 7.46 5.73
N LYS A 103 -10.79 6.97 4.87
CA LYS A 103 -9.35 7.29 4.97
C LYS A 103 -9.02 8.72 4.53
N THR A 104 -9.87 9.27 3.68
CA THR A 104 -9.73 10.61 3.12
C THR A 104 -11.11 11.21 2.94
N SER A 105 -11.23 12.51 3.16
CA SER A 105 -12.44 13.29 2.92
C SER A 105 -12.14 14.47 1.99
N SER A 106 -13.16 15.00 1.34
CA SER A 106 -13.09 16.25 0.60
C SER A 106 -14.47 16.88 0.69
N LYS A 107 -14.53 18.14 1.17
CA LYS A 107 -15.74 18.96 1.06
C LYS A 107 -15.87 19.47 -0.38
N LEU A 108 -17.07 19.86 -0.78
CA LEU A 108 -17.33 20.38 -2.13
C LEU A 108 -16.31 21.47 -2.51
N LYS A 109 -15.67 21.33 -3.69
CA LYS A 109 -14.62 22.22 -4.21
C LYS A 109 -13.37 22.39 -3.33
N SER A 110 -13.14 21.52 -2.35
CA SER A 110 -11.95 21.57 -1.47
C SER A 110 -10.94 20.47 -1.80
N ARG A 111 -9.70 20.66 -1.35
CA ARG A 111 -8.64 19.66 -1.49
C ARG A 111 -8.98 18.40 -0.70
N LEU A 112 -8.44 17.26 -1.14
CA LEU A 112 -8.54 15.99 -0.43
C LEU A 112 -7.72 16.07 0.88
N VAL A 113 -8.36 15.80 2.00
CA VAL A 113 -7.76 15.74 3.33
C VAL A 113 -7.63 14.28 3.75
N LYS A 114 -6.50 13.90 4.37
CA LYS A 114 -6.33 12.59 5.00
C LYS A 114 -6.98 12.62 6.37
N ASN A 115 -7.91 11.70 6.63
CA ASN A 115 -8.57 11.63 7.92
C ASN A 115 -7.67 10.90 8.92
N PRO A 116 -7.69 11.29 10.21
CA PRO A 116 -6.95 10.59 11.25
C PRO A 116 -7.44 9.14 11.40
N LYS A 117 -6.55 8.24 11.84
CA LYS A 117 -6.84 6.79 11.91
C LYS A 117 -8.06 6.43 12.76
N HIS A 118 -8.36 7.20 13.81
CA HIS A 118 -9.52 6.95 14.67
C HIS A 118 -10.86 7.24 13.99
N GLU A 119 -10.87 8.04 12.91
CA GLU A 119 -12.06 8.26 12.07
C GLU A 119 -12.22 7.19 10.98
N TRP A 120 -11.22 6.32 10.78
CA TRP A 120 -11.31 5.29 9.77
C TRP A 120 -12.34 4.26 10.20
N VAL A 121 -13.30 4.00 9.31
CA VAL A 121 -14.30 2.98 9.59
C VAL A 121 -13.84 1.67 8.99
N ARG A 122 -13.77 0.65 9.84
CA ARG A 122 -13.33 -0.69 9.52
C ARG A 122 -14.50 -1.65 9.70
N CYS A 123 -14.80 -2.40 8.64
CA CYS A 123 -15.77 -3.48 8.66
C CYS A 123 -15.04 -4.78 8.34
N ASP A 124 -14.91 -5.64 9.34
CA ASP A 124 -14.27 -6.95 9.16
C ASP A 124 -15.24 -7.93 8.49
N LYS A 125 -14.70 -8.84 7.65
CA LYS A 125 -15.49 -9.85 6.93
C LYS A 125 -16.67 -9.26 6.12
N ALA A 126 -16.51 -8.06 5.59
CA ALA A 126 -17.50 -7.38 4.77
C ALA A 126 -17.86 -8.15 3.49
N TYR A 127 -16.97 -9.02 3.00
CA TYR A 127 -17.19 -9.84 1.81
C TYR A 127 -16.25 -11.06 1.79
N LYS A 128 -16.51 -11.98 0.85
CA LYS A 128 -15.75 -13.22 0.72
C LYS A 128 -14.27 -12.94 0.43
N PRO A 129 -13.34 -13.40 1.31
CA PRO A 129 -11.92 -13.20 1.12
C PRO A 129 -11.36 -14.06 -0.03
N ILE A 130 -10.25 -13.61 -0.61
CA ILE A 130 -9.47 -14.41 -1.59
C ILE A 130 -8.11 -14.86 -1.06
N ILE A 131 -7.70 -14.32 0.09
CA ILE A 131 -6.51 -14.69 0.85
C ILE A 131 -6.89 -14.97 2.31
N SER A 132 -6.23 -15.95 2.93
CA SER A 132 -6.45 -16.26 4.34
C SER A 132 -5.80 -15.21 5.25
N LYS A 133 -6.42 -14.95 6.41
CA LYS A 133 -5.84 -14.05 7.42
C LYS A 133 -4.44 -14.50 7.87
N LYS A 134 -4.18 -15.81 7.89
CA LYS A 134 -2.85 -16.39 8.19
C LYS A 134 -1.79 -15.97 7.16
N LYS A 135 -2.07 -16.11 5.85
CA LYS A 135 -1.13 -15.66 4.80
C LYS A 135 -0.91 -14.14 4.88
N TYR A 136 -1.99 -13.38 5.06
CA TYR A 136 -1.90 -11.93 5.20
C TYR A 136 -1.02 -11.50 6.36
N ASN A 137 -1.25 -12.04 7.56
CA ASN A 137 -0.48 -11.70 8.76
C ASN A 137 1.01 -12.04 8.59
N LYS A 138 1.36 -13.20 8.02
CA LYS A 138 2.75 -13.55 7.71
C LYS A 138 3.42 -12.53 6.78
N ALA A 139 2.71 -12.10 5.73
CA ALA A 139 3.24 -11.07 4.84
C ALA A 139 3.46 -9.73 5.57
N GLN A 140 2.53 -9.34 6.45
CA GLN A 140 2.68 -8.13 7.27
C GLN A 140 3.89 -8.20 8.20
N GLU A 141 4.11 -9.34 8.84
CA GLU A 141 5.26 -9.57 9.72
C GLU A 141 6.58 -9.40 8.96
N ILE A 142 6.72 -10.03 7.79
CA ILE A 142 7.91 -9.88 6.93
C ILE A 142 8.13 -8.41 6.53
N ILE A 143 7.07 -7.70 6.15
CA ILE A 143 7.16 -6.28 5.77
C ILE A 143 7.60 -5.42 6.97
N GLN A 144 7.04 -5.67 8.15
CA GLN A 144 7.40 -4.96 9.37
C GLN A 144 8.86 -5.22 9.77
N LEU A 145 9.29 -6.48 9.75
CA LEU A 145 10.68 -6.85 10.04
C LEU A 145 11.64 -6.14 9.09
N ARG A 146 11.36 -6.11 7.78
CA ARG A 146 12.20 -5.37 6.81
C ARG A 146 12.24 -3.87 7.09
N SER A 147 11.15 -3.28 7.57
CA SER A 147 11.11 -1.87 7.97
C SER A 147 11.89 -1.61 9.25
N ILE A 148 11.85 -2.51 10.23
CA ILE A 148 12.59 -2.39 11.49
C ILE A 148 14.10 -2.39 11.24
N HIS A 149 14.57 -3.24 10.31
CA HIS A 149 15.99 -3.26 9.91
C HIS A 149 16.46 -1.99 9.18
N LEU A 150 15.54 -1.11 8.76
CA LEU A 150 15.83 0.23 8.27
C LEU A 150 15.26 1.26 9.24
N THR A 151 15.78 1.30 10.46
CA THR A 151 15.56 2.46 11.33
C THR A 151 16.00 3.73 10.60
N ASN A 152 15.39 4.88 10.92
CA ASN A 152 15.75 6.15 10.28
C ASN A 152 17.26 6.43 10.40
N GLU A 153 17.87 6.09 11.53
CA GLU A 153 19.31 6.24 11.78
C GLU A 153 20.14 5.38 10.82
N VAL A 154 19.82 4.08 10.71
CA VAL A 154 20.51 3.16 9.79
C VAL A 154 20.27 3.54 8.32
N LEU A 155 19.08 4.06 7.99
CA LEU A 155 18.77 4.56 6.65
C LEU A 155 19.59 5.82 6.33
N LEU A 156 19.68 6.77 7.26
CA LEU A 156 20.48 7.98 7.11
C LEU A 156 21.97 7.65 6.96
N GLU A 157 22.47 6.67 7.71
CA GLU A 157 23.85 6.21 7.61
C GLU A 157 24.15 5.58 6.25
N LYS A 158 23.27 4.68 5.76
CA LYS A 158 23.39 4.10 4.41
C LYS A 158 23.29 5.14 3.30
N LEU A 159 22.44 6.16 3.47
CA LEU A 159 22.32 7.26 2.52
C LEU A 159 23.59 8.13 2.51
N LYS A 160 24.18 8.42 3.68
CA LYS A 160 25.46 9.13 3.79
C LYS A 160 26.57 8.40 3.04
N GLN A 161 26.74 7.11 3.32
CA GLN A 161 27.74 6.27 2.65
C GLN A 161 27.57 6.25 1.12
N LYS A 162 26.33 6.16 0.63
CA LYS A 162 26.05 6.14 -0.81
C LYS A 162 26.25 7.52 -1.48
N LEU A 163 26.02 8.61 -0.76
CA LEU A 163 26.29 9.96 -1.26
C LEU A 163 27.80 10.24 -1.32
N GLU A 164 28.56 9.73 -0.36
CA GLU A 164 30.03 9.76 -0.34
C GLU A 164 30.61 8.93 -1.49
N SER A 165 30.06 7.74 -1.77
CA SER A 165 30.51 6.90 -2.88
C SER A 165 30.17 7.46 -4.28
N ASN A 166 29.06 8.20 -4.40
CA ASN A 166 28.59 8.75 -5.67
C ASN A 166 29.10 10.17 -5.97
N GLY A 167 29.97 10.74 -5.12
CA GLY A 167 30.67 12.01 -5.37
C GLY A 167 29.75 13.23 -5.52
N ASN A 168 28.51 13.21 -5.00
CA ASN A 168 27.59 14.33 -5.16
C ASN A 168 27.77 15.36 -4.04
N TYR A 169 28.87 16.11 -4.13
CA TYR A 169 29.36 17.07 -3.12
C TYR A 169 28.32 18.13 -2.71
N GLN A 170 27.37 18.49 -3.59
CA GLN A 170 26.33 19.49 -3.30
C GLN A 170 25.34 19.03 -2.23
N ALA A 171 24.94 17.74 -2.25
CA ALA A 171 24.01 17.19 -1.26
C ALA A 171 24.69 16.98 0.10
N LEU A 172 25.96 16.59 0.10
CA LEU A 172 26.76 16.40 1.33
C LEU A 172 27.00 17.74 2.05
N SER A 173 27.24 18.82 1.28
CA SER A 173 27.40 20.18 1.81
C SER A 173 26.11 20.69 2.49
N LEU A 174 24.94 20.46 1.85
CA LEU A 174 23.64 20.86 2.42
C LEU A 174 23.33 20.11 3.73
N MET A 175 23.62 18.80 3.81
CA MET A 175 23.46 18.02 5.04
C MET A 175 24.35 18.53 6.18
N LYS A 176 25.60 18.88 5.90
CA LYS A 176 26.52 19.45 6.89
C LYS A 176 26.06 20.82 7.39
N MET A 177 25.53 21.67 6.51
CA MET A 177 24.95 22.97 6.91
C MET A 177 23.72 22.79 7.81
N ILE A 178 22.82 21.86 7.50
CA ILE A 178 21.62 21.61 8.34
C ILE A 178 22.04 21.07 9.72
N GLN A 179 23.05 20.21 9.78
CA GLN A 179 23.54 19.65 11.04
C GLN A 179 24.29 20.70 11.90
N ALA A 180 25.05 21.60 11.27
CA ALA A 180 25.70 22.73 11.94
C ALA A 180 24.66 23.76 12.46
N LEU A 181 23.60 24.03 11.70
CA LEU A 181 22.49 24.85 12.16
C LEU A 181 21.76 24.21 13.34
N HIS A 182 21.55 22.89 13.35
CA HIS A 182 20.92 22.22 14.50
C HIS A 182 21.80 22.29 15.78
N LEU A 183 23.12 22.24 15.65
CA LEU A 183 24.07 22.43 16.76
C LEU A 183 24.12 23.89 17.27
N LEU A 184 23.94 24.87 16.39
CA LEU A 184 23.91 26.29 16.75
C LEU A 184 22.63 26.74 17.47
N PHE A 185 21.56 25.93 17.44
CA PHE A 185 20.25 26.26 18.02
C PHE A 185 19.89 25.43 19.27
N ILE A 186 20.80 24.58 19.79
CA ILE A 186 20.53 23.69 20.96
C ILE A 186 21.43 23.97 22.19
N GLU A 187 22.32 24.97 22.15
CA GLU A 187 23.04 25.42 23.37
C GLU A 187 22.79 26.92 23.66
N PRO A 188 21.62 27.28 24.22
CA PRO A 188 21.50 28.47 25.04
C PRO A 188 21.07 28.01 26.43
N ASP A 189 22.01 27.59 27.28
CA ASP A 189 21.93 27.71 28.75
C ASP A 189 23.06 26.92 29.42
N LEU A 190 24.26 27.48 29.41
CA LEU A 190 25.31 27.14 30.37
C LEU A 190 26.36 28.25 30.51
N VAL A 191 25.92 29.46 30.90
CA VAL A 191 26.75 30.39 31.68
C VAL A 191 25.85 31.14 32.67
N VAL A 192 25.73 30.60 33.88
CA VAL A 192 25.46 31.39 35.09
C VAL A 192 26.79 31.47 35.82
N PHE A 193 27.40 32.64 35.82
CA PHE A 193 28.10 33.28 36.95
C PHE A 193 28.16 34.79 36.68
#